data_AF-A0A397V2Q7-F1
#
_entry.id   AF-A0A397V2Q7-F1
#
_cell.length_a   1.000
_cell.length_b   1.000
_cell.length_c   1.000
_cell.angle_alpha   90.00
_cell.angle_beta   90.00
_cell.angle_gamma   90.00
#
_symmetry.space_group_name_H-M   'P 1'
#
loop_
_entity.id
_entity.type
_entity.pdbx_description
1 polymer ?
#
loop_
_entity_poly.entity_id
_entity_poly.type
_entity_poly.pdbx_seq_one_letter_code
_entity_poly.pdbx_strand_id
1 'polypeptide(L)'
;MSEAEYHSDIVIDLLETHGFIINESKSQLTPSRSIEYLGLIINSAPMIFSAPDYKIDELRDECIDIYEQRYIPIRILTSLISKLHNIVKDPEYTRELRRDKHSHQGKDQYSLIQLSREAKDELEDWINNIEEWNGYPINAT
;
A
#
# COMPACT_ATOMS: atom_id res chain seq x y z
N MET A 1 15.02 -22.82 -22.60
CA MET A 1 13.71 -22.60 -21.98
C MET A 1 13.82 -23.02 -20.53
N SER A 2 13.58 -22.10 -19.59
CA SER A 2 13.59 -22.40 -18.17
C SER A 2 12.29 -23.14 -17.76
N GLU A 3 12.30 -23.83 -16.62
CA GLU A 3 11.11 -24.51 -16.09
C GLU A 3 9.94 -23.52 -15.86
N ALA A 4 10.27 -22.29 -15.45
CA ALA A 4 9.29 -21.22 -15.24
C ALA A 4 8.62 -20.77 -16.55
N GLU A 5 9.39 -20.63 -17.64
CA GLU A 5 8.84 -20.31 -18.97
C GLU A 5 7.91 -21.42 -19.47
N TYR A 6 8.34 -22.68 -19.34
CA TYR A 6 7.56 -23.85 -19.75
C TYR A 6 6.21 -23.94 -19.03
N HIS A 7 6.17 -23.72 -17.71
CA HIS A 7 4.91 -23.72 -16.96
C HIS A 7 4.03 -22.50 -17.29
N SER A 8 4.63 -21.33 -17.56
CA SER A 8 3.89 -20.15 -17.97
C SER A 8 3.15 -20.40 -19.29
N ASP A 9 3.81 -21.00 -20.28
CA ASP A 9 3.22 -21.31 -21.59
C ASP A 9 2.04 -22.29 -21.47
N ILE A 10 2.15 -23.31 -20.62
CA ILE A 10 1.05 -24.25 -20.35
C ILE A 10 -0.16 -23.52 -19.73
N VAL A 11 0.07 -22.60 -18.79
CA VAL A 11 -1.00 -21.85 -18.14
C VAL A 11 -1.68 -20.90 -19.13
N ILE A 12 -0.91 -20.23 -19.99
CA ILE A 12 -1.44 -19.37 -21.05
C ILE A 12 -2.34 -20.19 -21.99
N ASP A 13 -1.83 -21.30 -22.53
CA ASP A 13 -2.57 -22.17 -23.45
C ASP A 13 -3.88 -22.69 -22.80
N LEU A 14 -3.80 -23.10 -21.53
CA LEU A 14 -4.97 -23.54 -20.77
C LEU A 14 -6.01 -22.42 -20.66
N LEU A 15 -5.60 -21.22 -20.27
CA LEU A 15 -6.50 -20.08 -20.10
C LEU A 15 -7.13 -19.65 -21.43
N GLU A 16 -6.35 -19.55 -22.49
CA GLU A 16 -6.83 -19.16 -23.82
C GLU A 16 -7.78 -20.19 -24.41
N THR A 17 -7.48 -21.49 -24.26
CA THR A 17 -8.35 -22.59 -24.70
C THR A 17 -9.70 -22.57 -23.97
N HIS A 18 -9.77 -22.03 -22.76
CA HIS A 18 -10.99 -21.87 -21.98
C HIS A 18 -11.67 -20.49 -22.16
N GLY A 19 -11.20 -19.68 -23.13
CA GLY A 19 -11.82 -18.41 -23.50
C GLY A 19 -11.39 -17.21 -22.66
N PHE A 20 -10.35 -17.33 -21.83
CA PHE A 20 -9.73 -16.17 -21.18
C PHE A 20 -8.79 -15.46 -22.16
N ILE A 21 -8.80 -14.14 -22.13
CA ILE A 21 -7.85 -13.32 -22.91
C ILE A 21 -6.75 -12.86 -21.95
N ILE A 22 -5.51 -13.25 -22.23
CA ILE A 22 -4.36 -12.82 -21.43
C ILE A 22 -4.11 -11.33 -21.67
N ASN A 23 -4.01 -10.56 -20.59
CA ASN A 23 -3.63 -9.18 -20.67
C ASN A 23 -2.11 -9.06 -20.56
N GLU A 24 -1.41 -9.05 -21.69
CA GLU A 24 0.06 -8.95 -21.73
C GLU A 24 0.59 -7.72 -20.97
N SER A 25 -0.12 -6.59 -21.01
CA SER A 25 0.30 -5.37 -20.27
C SER A 25 0.22 -5.49 -18.75
N LYS A 26 -0.57 -6.44 -18.24
CA LYS A 26 -0.72 -6.73 -16.80
C LYS A 26 -0.02 -8.02 -16.38
N SER A 27 0.56 -8.76 -17.32
CA SER A 27 1.18 -10.05 -17.08
C SER A 27 2.70 -9.95 -17.12
N GLN A 28 3.36 -10.53 -16.11
CA GLN A 28 4.82 -10.71 -16.12
C GLN A 28 5.15 -12.11 -16.66
N LEU A 29 5.34 -12.21 -17.98
CA LEU A 29 5.58 -13.50 -18.66
C LEU A 29 7.05 -13.91 -18.68
N THR A 30 7.97 -12.95 -18.48
CA THR A 30 9.39 -13.25 -18.30
C THR A 30 9.68 -13.48 -16.83
N PRO A 31 10.29 -14.62 -16.45
CA PRO A 31 10.65 -14.90 -15.07
C PRO A 31 11.45 -13.74 -14.45
N SER A 32 10.95 -13.21 -13.34
CA SER A 32 11.58 -12.12 -12.60
C SER A 32 11.59 -12.45 -11.11
N ARG A 33 12.64 -11.98 -10.41
CA ARG A 33 12.71 -12.04 -8.94
C ARG A 33 12.03 -10.85 -8.27
N SER A 34 11.60 -9.86 -9.05
CA SER A 34 10.91 -8.66 -8.57
C SER A 34 9.73 -8.35 -9.48
N ILE A 35 8.53 -8.29 -8.90
CA ILE A 35 7.29 -7.95 -9.62
C ILE A 35 6.47 -6.96 -8.81
N GLU A 36 5.76 -6.07 -9.49
CA GLU A 36 4.71 -5.29 -8.84
C GLU A 36 3.39 -6.05 -8.91
N TYR A 37 2.75 -6.25 -7.77
CA TYR A 37 1.46 -6.92 -7.66
C TYR A 37 0.63 -6.32 -6.53
N LEU A 38 -0.61 -5.94 -6.83
CA LEU A 38 -1.52 -5.27 -5.89
C LEU A 38 -0.92 -3.99 -5.25
N GLY A 39 -0.08 -3.28 -6.01
CA GLY A 39 0.56 -2.04 -5.57
C GLY A 39 1.66 -2.24 -4.53
N LEU A 40 2.27 -3.43 -4.52
CA LEU A 40 3.48 -3.77 -3.78
C LEU A 40 4.49 -4.42 -4.72
N ILE A 41 5.76 -4.13 -4.53
CA ILE A 41 6.88 -4.88 -5.06
C ILE A 41 7.08 -6.13 -4.21
N ILE A 42 6.94 -7.29 -4.85
CA ILE A 42 7.29 -8.59 -4.31
C ILE A 42 8.69 -8.93 -4.82
N ASN A 43 9.69 -8.91 -3.92
CA ASN A 43 11.06 -9.23 -4.27
C ASN A 43 11.51 -10.54 -3.58
N SER A 44 11.67 -11.59 -4.37
CA SER A 44 12.13 -12.91 -3.92
C SER A 44 13.65 -13.03 -3.81
N ALA A 45 14.42 -11.97 -4.12
CA ALA A 45 15.84 -11.93 -3.84
C ALA A 45 16.14 -11.68 -2.34
N PRO A 46 15.68 -10.58 -1.73
CA PRO A 46 15.78 -10.35 -0.30
C PRO A 46 14.58 -10.93 0.48
N MET A 47 13.57 -11.49 -0.19
CA MET A 47 12.31 -11.94 0.43
C MET A 47 11.58 -10.80 1.15
N ILE A 48 11.30 -9.70 0.43
CA ILE A 48 10.66 -8.50 0.98
C ILE A 48 9.45 -8.09 0.13
N PHE A 49 8.38 -7.69 0.81
CA PHE A 49 7.31 -6.86 0.25
C PHE A 49 7.61 -5.38 0.54
N SER A 50 7.47 -4.52 -0.45
CA SER A 50 7.65 -3.06 -0.29
C SER A 50 6.69 -2.32 -1.21
N ALA A 51 6.34 -1.07 -0.92
CA ALA A 51 5.70 -0.20 -1.90
C ALA A 51 6.75 0.36 -2.88
N PRO A 52 6.38 0.61 -4.15
CA PRO A 52 7.24 1.30 -5.10
C PRO A 52 7.51 2.75 -4.68
N ASP A 53 8.65 3.30 -5.10
CA ASP A 53 9.08 4.67 -4.76
C ASP A 53 8.01 5.72 -5.10
N TYR A 54 7.39 5.65 -6.28
CA TYR A 54 6.34 6.60 -6.67
C TYR A 54 5.16 6.62 -5.71
N LYS A 55 4.86 5.47 -5.07
CA LYS A 55 3.76 5.33 -4.12
C LYS A 55 4.15 5.82 -2.73
N ILE A 56 5.45 5.73 -2.39
CA ILE A 56 6.01 6.37 -1.19
C ILE A 56 5.90 7.89 -1.31
N ASP A 57 6.29 8.43 -2.47
CA ASP A 57 6.20 9.87 -2.75
C ASP A 57 4.75 10.36 -2.69
N GLU A 58 3.82 9.67 -3.37
CA GLU A 58 2.38 10.00 -3.30
C GLU A 58 1.84 10.00 -1.87
N LEU A 59 2.28 9.04 -1.03
CA LEU A 59 1.82 8.96 0.36
C LEU A 59 2.44 10.02 1.26
N ARG A 60 3.70 10.37 1.04
CA ARG A 60 4.34 11.49 1.72
C ARG A 60 3.60 12.78 1.42
N ASP A 61 3.29 13.05 0.15
CA ASP A 61 2.54 14.22 -0.28
C ASP A 61 1.14 14.26 0.34
N GLU A 62 0.42 13.12 0.36
CA GLU A 62 -0.88 13.04 1.05
C GLU A 62 -0.77 13.32 2.56
N CYS A 63 0.30 12.87 3.23
CA CYS A 63 0.54 13.18 4.63
C CYS A 63 0.78 14.68 4.85
N ILE A 64 1.59 15.32 3.99
CA ILE A 64 1.86 16.77 4.03
C ILE A 64 0.56 17.55 3.84
N ASP A 65 -0.23 17.22 2.81
CA ASP A 65 -1.50 17.88 2.50
C ASP A 65 -2.48 17.81 3.68
N ILE A 66 -2.54 16.65 4.35
CA ILE A 66 -3.40 16.44 5.52
C ILE A 66 -2.85 17.18 6.75
N TYR A 67 -1.53 17.18 6.94
CA TYR A 67 -0.86 17.86 8.04
C TYR A 67 -1.09 19.38 8.00
N GLU A 68 -1.05 19.99 6.81
CA GLU A 68 -1.26 21.43 6.65
C GLU A 68 -2.73 21.85 6.81
N GLN A 69 -3.67 20.93 6.57
CA GLN A 69 -5.09 21.21 6.71
C GLN A 69 -5.51 21.35 8.17
N ARG A 70 -6.33 22.38 8.43
CA ARG A 70 -6.97 22.57 9.75
C ARG A 70 -8.11 21.59 9.98
N TYR A 71 -8.86 21.28 8.92
CA TYR A 71 -10.00 20.37 8.94
C TYR A 71 -9.98 19.48 7.71
N ILE A 72 -10.23 18.19 7.91
CA ILE A 72 -10.29 17.19 6.83
C ILE A 72 -11.60 16.40 6.91
N PRO A 73 -12.16 15.93 5.79
CA PRO A 73 -13.25 14.97 5.82
C PRO A 73 -12.81 13.62 6.41
N ILE A 74 -13.66 12.94 7.18
CA ILE A 74 -13.37 11.61 7.76
C ILE A 74 -12.92 10.59 6.71
N ARG A 75 -13.49 10.65 5.50
CA ARG A 75 -13.10 9.76 4.38
C ARG A 75 -11.63 9.91 3.98
N ILE A 76 -11.06 11.11 4.09
CA ILE A 76 -9.66 11.37 3.74
C ILE A 76 -8.75 10.69 4.76
N LEU A 77 -9.03 10.88 6.06
CA LEU A 77 -8.31 10.19 7.12
C LEU A 77 -8.41 8.66 6.99
N THR A 78 -9.62 8.16 6.68
CA THR A 78 -9.84 6.71 6.50
C THR A 78 -9.05 6.16 5.32
N SER A 79 -9.04 6.88 4.19
CA SER A 79 -8.26 6.54 3.01
C SER A 79 -6.77 6.47 3.33
N LEU A 80 -6.23 7.49 3.99
CA LEU A 80 -4.82 7.54 4.38
C LEU A 80 -4.44 6.32 5.25
N ILE A 81 -5.18 6.06 6.33
CA ILE A 81 -4.91 4.92 7.24
C ILE A 81 -4.83 3.61 6.45
N SER A 82 -5.77 3.37 5.53
CA SER A 82 -5.78 2.16 4.71
C SER A 82 -4.57 2.07 3.77
N LYS A 83 -4.11 3.19 3.21
CA LYS A 83 -2.91 3.19 2.36
C LYS A 83 -1.63 2.94 3.17
N LEU A 84 -1.50 3.56 4.34
CA LEU A 84 -0.37 3.36 5.25
C LEU A 84 -0.25 1.90 5.73
N HIS A 85 -1.38 1.25 6.04
CA HIS A 85 -1.43 -0.18 6.39
C HIS A 85 -1.01 -1.14 5.27
N ASN A 86 -1.05 -0.71 4.01
CA ASN A 86 -0.53 -1.54 2.93
C ASN A 86 1.00 -1.60 2.92
N ILE A 87 1.67 -0.60 3.51
CA ILE A 87 3.13 -0.49 3.52
C ILE A 87 3.73 -1.10 4.79
N VAL A 88 3.08 -0.88 5.93
CA VAL A 88 3.61 -1.28 7.23
C VAL A 88 2.65 -2.29 7.88
N LYS A 89 3.21 -3.38 8.41
CA LYS A 89 2.41 -4.45 9.07
C LYS A 89 2.09 -4.16 10.53
N ASP A 90 2.86 -3.29 11.17
CA ASP A 90 2.66 -2.96 12.57
C ASP A 90 1.56 -1.88 12.71
N PRO A 91 0.42 -2.19 13.36
CA PRO A 91 -0.69 -1.26 13.52
C PRO A 91 -0.40 -0.09 14.46
N GLU A 92 0.76 -0.09 15.12
CA GLU A 92 1.21 0.97 16.02
C GLU A 92 1.54 2.27 15.27
N TYR A 93 2.03 2.16 14.03
CA TYR A 93 2.38 3.34 13.21
C TYR A 93 1.18 4.19 12.80
N THR A 94 -0.06 3.71 12.97
CA THR A 94 -1.26 4.50 12.65
C THR A 94 -2.20 4.62 13.85
N ARG A 95 -1.68 4.50 15.08
CA ARG A 95 -2.50 4.35 16.29
C ARG A 95 -3.32 5.60 16.56
N GLU A 96 -2.69 6.77 16.54
CA GLU A 96 -3.34 8.04 16.87
C GLU A 96 -4.27 8.48 15.74
N LEU A 97 -3.89 8.27 14.48
CA LEU A 97 -4.79 8.50 13.33
C LEU A 97 -6.06 7.64 13.42
N ARG A 98 -5.92 6.36 13.80
CA ARG A 98 -7.07 5.48 14.02
C ARG A 98 -7.93 5.93 15.20
N ARG A 99 -7.31 6.42 16.27
CA ARG A 99 -8.00 6.92 17.46
C ARG A 99 -8.85 8.15 17.12
N ASP A 100 -8.30 9.08 16.35
CA ASP A 100 -9.02 10.25 15.84
C ASP A 100 -10.18 9.85 14.93
N LYS A 101 -9.97 8.89 14.03
CA LYS A 101 -11.06 8.32 13.21
C LYS A 101 -12.15 7.71 14.10
N HIS A 102 -11.77 6.94 15.13
CA HIS A 102 -12.70 6.22 15.99
C HIS A 102 -13.52 7.13 16.90
N SER A 103 -12.95 8.24 17.39
CA SER A 103 -13.67 9.24 18.18
C SER A 103 -14.82 9.92 17.40
N HIS A 104 -14.84 9.75 16.08
CA HIS A 104 -15.85 10.26 15.16
C HIS A 104 -16.74 9.16 14.57
N GLN A 105 -16.75 7.95 15.15
CA GLN A 105 -17.59 6.87 14.70
C GLN A 105 -19.08 7.27 14.70
N GLY A 106 -19.79 6.91 13.63
CA GLY A 106 -21.21 7.24 13.45
C GLY A 106 -21.47 8.61 12.81
N LYS A 107 -20.44 9.43 12.59
CA LYS A 107 -20.55 10.62 11.75
C LYS A 107 -20.51 10.26 10.26
N ASP A 108 -21.11 11.12 9.44
CA ASP A 108 -21.06 11.00 7.98
C ASP A 108 -19.62 11.16 7.47
N GLN A 109 -19.27 10.43 6.41
CA GLN A 109 -17.91 10.37 5.84
C GLN A 109 -17.40 11.72 5.32
N TYR A 110 -18.28 12.68 5.03
CA TYR A 110 -17.95 14.04 4.60
C TYR A 110 -17.85 15.03 5.77
N SER A 111 -18.14 14.59 6.99
CA SER A 111 -18.00 15.43 8.19
C SER A 111 -16.55 15.86 8.34
N LEU A 112 -16.34 17.15 8.58
CA LEU A 112 -15.03 17.72 8.83
C LEU A 112 -14.60 17.45 10.27
N ILE A 113 -13.34 17.02 10.43
CA ILE A 113 -12.70 16.77 11.71
C ILE A 113 -11.38 17.53 11.79
N GLN A 114 -10.99 17.90 13.00
CA GLN A 114 -9.66 18.43 13.28
C GLN A 114 -8.84 17.31 13.91
N LEU A 115 -7.63 17.09 13.40
CA LEU A 115 -6.71 16.13 13.99
C LEU A 115 -6.22 16.61 15.35
N SER A 116 -6.08 15.66 16.27
CA SER A 116 -5.41 15.86 17.56
C SER A 116 -3.94 16.18 17.34
N ARG A 117 -3.28 16.68 18.40
CA ARG A 117 -1.84 16.94 18.34
C ARG A 117 -1.08 15.64 18.13
N GLU A 118 -1.50 14.59 18.84
CA GLU A 118 -0.91 13.26 18.76
C GLU A 118 -1.01 12.66 17.35
N ALA A 119 -2.15 12.84 16.67
CA ALA A 119 -2.29 12.42 15.28
C ALA A 119 -1.45 13.26 14.30
N LYS A 120 -1.21 14.55 14.59
CA LYS A 120 -0.30 15.38 13.79
C LYS A 120 1.17 14.99 14.00
N ASP A 121 1.57 14.70 15.23
CA ASP A 121 2.91 14.21 15.54
C ASP A 121 3.15 12.86 14.82
N GLU A 122 2.16 11.95 14.82
CA GLU A 122 2.22 10.69 14.04
C GLU A 122 2.34 10.93 12.52
N LEU A 123 1.63 11.92 11.95
CA LEU A 123 1.79 12.28 10.53
C LEU A 123 3.17 12.84 10.22
N GLU A 124 3.73 13.66 11.11
CA GLU A 124 5.08 14.20 10.94
C GLU A 124 6.12 13.07 10.94
N ASP A 125 5.95 12.05 11.78
CA ASP A 125 6.79 10.86 11.75
C ASP A 125 6.68 10.11 10.41
N TRP A 126 5.47 9.98 9.84
CA TRP A 126 5.29 9.42 8.50
C TRP A 126 6.00 10.25 7.42
N ILE A 127 5.84 11.57 7.43
CA ILE A 127 6.48 12.46 6.43
C ILE A 127 8.00 12.26 6.42
N ASN A 128 8.60 12.15 7.60
CA ASN A 128 10.04 12.08 7.77
C ASN A 128 10.62 10.68 7.58
N ASN A 129 9.88 9.62 7.91
CA ASN A 129 10.45 8.27 8.06
C ASN A 129 9.79 7.19 7.17
N ILE A 130 8.80 7.53 6.31
CA ILE A 130 8.07 6.54 5.49
C ILE A 130 8.97 5.64 4.63
N GLU A 131 10.11 6.15 4.14
CA GLU A 131 11.09 5.38 3.37
C GLU A 131 11.75 4.28 4.22
N GLU A 132 12.07 4.60 5.49
CA GLU A 132 12.69 3.65 6.41
C GLU A 132 11.72 2.56 6.87
N TRP A 133 10.43 2.87 6.90
CA TRP A 133 9.36 1.93 7.27
C TRP A 133 8.87 1.09 6.09
N ASN A 134 9.27 1.44 4.87
CA ASN A 134 8.88 0.71 3.67
C ASN A 134 9.64 -0.62 3.55
N GLY A 135 8.93 -1.71 3.77
CA GLY A 135 9.49 -3.04 3.63
C GLY A 135 9.12 -3.94 4.79
N TYR A 136 8.58 -5.11 4.49
CA TYR A 136 8.41 -6.16 5.48
C TYR A 136 8.76 -7.54 4.91
N PRO A 137 9.29 -8.46 5.73
CA PRO A 137 9.67 -9.79 5.26
C PRO A 137 8.50 -10.55 4.65
N ILE A 138 8.77 -11.29 3.56
CA ILE A 138 7.91 -12.35 3.05
C ILE A 138 8.08 -13.55 3.98
N ASN A 139 7.38 -13.56 5.10
CA ASN A 139 7.40 -14.70 6.00
C ASN A 139 6.68 -15.89 5.35
N ALA A 140 7.45 -16.92 4.98
CA ALA A 140 6.93 -18.28 4.86
C ALA A 140 6.78 -18.83 6.29
N THR A 141 5.63 -18.59 6.91
CA THR A 141 5.22 -19.31 8.13
C THR A 141 4.98 -20.79 7.82
#